data_AF-A0A3A4RN16-F1
#
_entry.id   AF-A0A3A4RN16-F1
#
_cell.length_a   1.000
_cell.length_b   1.000
_cell.length_c   1.000
_cell.angle_alpha   90.00
_cell.angle_beta   90.00
_cell.angle_gamma   90.00
#
_symmetry.space_group_name_H-M   'P 1'
#
loop_
_entity.id
_entity.type
_entity.pdbx_description
1 polymer ?
#
loop_
_entity_poly.entity_id
_entity_poly.type
_entity_poly.pdbx_seq_one_letter_code
_entity_poly.pdbx_strand_id
1 'polypeptide(L)'
;MPTPFDPWHTGAVASEVAMASCATPGWLEAQRARRLAALFEAAARGSPRYRRVFAGRDPARMRLEELPVARKAELMRHFSDWVTDPALALGELRRFIADPGNIARAHLGRYTVWESSGSSGEPAVFVQEARAMGVYDALEALRRPVLRPLQRWLDPWGLSERMAFVGATGGHFASTVSVERLRQLQPGLSQRLRGLSFLQPMEALCAELEAFQPTVLATYPSAAVLLAAQHRAGRLRVDLREIWTGGETLSPAQRTFVRDSFACPVSQSYGASEFLSLAFECRHGALHLNSDWAILEPVDAQGRAVPDGQSGCTTLLTNLANHVQPLIRYDLGDRVTFLPTPCACGSHLPVITVSGRDDDTLRLAGDRGRACVQVVPLAVSTVLEDAGLFDFQLVQEGPRELLLTTGLHGRRAQPALDGAREKLQAFLWEQGARGVHIRCRSGAVARRGRSGKIQRVMTAAH
;
A
#
# COMPACT_ATOMS: atom_id res chain seq x y z
N MET A 1 -15.79 -4.66 26.44
CA MET A 1 -15.74 -4.62 24.95
C MET A 1 -14.30 -4.84 24.53
N PRO A 2 -14.00 -5.52 23.41
CA PRO A 2 -12.63 -5.69 22.94
C PRO A 2 -11.99 -4.31 22.70
N THR A 3 -10.79 -4.09 23.23
CA THR A 3 -10.01 -2.86 23.01
C THR A 3 -9.44 -2.85 21.58
N PRO A 4 -9.20 -1.67 20.98
CA PRO A 4 -8.60 -1.56 19.64
C PRO A 4 -7.12 -2.00 19.59
N PHE A 5 -6.53 -2.32 20.75
CA PHE A 5 -5.19 -2.84 20.90
C PHE A 5 -5.18 -3.93 21.99
N ASP A 6 -4.53 -5.05 21.70
CA ASP A 6 -4.30 -6.16 22.64
C ASP A 6 -2.79 -6.43 22.73
N PRO A 7 -2.12 -6.02 23.82
CA PRO A 7 -0.67 -6.17 23.96
C PRO A 7 -0.22 -7.64 24.08
N TRP A 8 -1.03 -8.50 24.70
CA TRP A 8 -0.70 -9.91 24.89
C TRP A 8 -0.77 -10.66 23.57
N HIS A 9 -1.84 -10.42 22.82
CA HIS A 9 -1.97 -10.98 21.48
C HIS A 9 -0.86 -10.50 20.56
N THR A 10 -0.57 -9.19 20.58
CA THR A 10 0.50 -8.60 19.76
C THR A 10 1.87 -9.20 20.11
N GLY A 11 2.18 -9.39 21.41
CA GLY A 11 3.42 -10.02 21.85
C GLY A 11 3.55 -11.49 21.43
N ALA A 12 2.46 -12.26 21.51
CA ALA A 12 2.43 -13.64 21.05
C ALA A 12 2.66 -13.73 19.53
N VAL A 13 1.97 -12.89 18.74
CA VAL A 13 2.15 -12.83 17.29
C VAL A 13 3.55 -12.37 16.91
N ALA A 14 4.13 -11.40 17.62
CA ALA A 14 5.51 -10.96 17.40
C ALA A 14 6.51 -12.13 17.56
N SER A 15 6.29 -12.98 18.58
CA SER A 15 7.11 -14.17 18.78
C SER A 15 6.93 -15.19 17.64
N GLU A 16 5.69 -15.43 17.18
CA GLU A 16 5.41 -16.29 16.02
C GLU A 16 6.09 -15.77 14.74
N VAL A 17 6.00 -14.46 14.46
CA VAL A 17 6.62 -13.81 13.30
C VAL A 17 8.15 -13.92 13.35
N ALA A 18 8.75 -13.69 14.53
CA ALA A 18 10.19 -13.84 14.72
C ALA A 18 10.64 -15.27 14.39
N MET A 19 9.97 -16.28 14.97
CA MET A 19 10.27 -17.69 14.74
C MET A 19 10.06 -18.12 13.28
N ALA A 20 9.01 -17.62 12.63
CA ALA A 20 8.67 -17.98 11.25
C ALA A 20 9.80 -17.67 10.25
N SER A 21 10.69 -16.72 10.55
CA SER A 21 11.87 -16.41 9.72
C SER A 21 12.82 -17.59 9.57
N CYS A 22 12.92 -18.42 10.61
CA CYS A 22 13.85 -19.55 10.73
C CYS A 22 13.12 -20.90 10.83
N ALA A 23 11.80 -20.91 10.69
CA ALA A 23 10.97 -22.09 10.85
C ALA A 23 11.08 -23.02 9.63
N THR A 24 10.90 -24.32 9.87
CA THR A 24 10.89 -25.32 8.79
C THR A 24 9.67 -25.16 7.87
N PRO A 25 9.75 -25.64 6.61
CA PRO A 25 8.61 -25.60 5.70
C PRO A 25 7.33 -26.24 6.28
N GLY A 26 7.46 -27.39 6.96
CA GLY A 26 6.33 -28.09 7.57
C GLY A 26 5.67 -27.30 8.71
N TRP A 27 6.45 -26.54 9.50
CA TRP A 27 5.89 -25.67 10.52
C TRP A 27 5.10 -24.51 9.88
N LEU A 28 5.66 -23.86 8.85
CA LEU A 28 4.99 -22.78 8.13
C LEU A 28 3.67 -23.25 7.50
N GLU A 29 3.67 -24.44 6.91
CA GLU A 29 2.48 -25.06 6.32
C GLU A 29 1.42 -25.36 7.39
N ALA A 30 1.81 -25.97 8.52
CA ALA A 30 0.89 -26.26 9.62
C ALA A 30 0.27 -24.98 10.21
N GLN A 31 1.06 -23.91 10.38
CA GLN A 31 0.55 -22.63 10.86
C GLN A 31 -0.43 -21.98 9.89
N ARG A 32 -0.08 -21.98 8.59
CA ARG A 32 -0.96 -21.49 7.54
C ARG A 32 -2.28 -22.26 7.48
N ALA A 33 -2.23 -23.60 7.54
CA ALA A 33 -3.43 -24.45 7.55
C ALA A 33 -4.31 -24.17 8.77
N ARG A 34 -3.73 -24.05 9.97
CA ARG A 34 -4.44 -23.69 11.21
C ARG A 34 -5.14 -22.33 11.09
N ARG A 35 -4.44 -21.32 10.57
CA ARG A 35 -4.98 -19.97 10.41
C ARG A 35 -6.07 -19.92 9.33
N LEU A 36 -5.90 -20.66 8.24
CA LEU A 36 -6.91 -20.79 7.19
C LEU A 36 -8.20 -21.43 7.71
N ALA A 37 -8.09 -22.53 8.48
CA ALA A 37 -9.25 -23.16 9.11
C ALA A 37 -9.97 -22.18 10.05
N ALA A 38 -9.23 -21.44 10.88
CA ALA A 38 -9.79 -20.44 11.78
C ALA A 38 -10.50 -19.30 11.03
N LEU A 39 -9.95 -18.85 9.90
CA LEU A 39 -10.57 -17.87 9.02
C LEU A 39 -11.88 -18.41 8.42
N PHE A 40 -11.87 -19.63 7.89
CA PHE A 40 -13.05 -20.28 7.32
C PHE A 40 -14.14 -20.46 8.36
N GLU A 41 -13.80 -20.90 9.56
CA GLU A 41 -14.75 -21.00 10.66
C GLU A 41 -15.35 -19.64 11.04
N ALA A 42 -14.52 -18.59 11.15
CA ALA A 42 -15.01 -17.25 11.49
C ALA A 42 -15.93 -16.70 10.38
N ALA A 43 -15.56 -16.88 9.12
CA ALA A 43 -16.36 -16.51 7.97
C ALA A 43 -17.68 -17.31 7.92
N ALA A 44 -17.65 -18.62 8.16
CA ALA A 44 -18.82 -19.47 8.23
C ALA A 44 -19.78 -19.05 9.34
N ARG A 45 -19.28 -18.60 10.50
CA ARG A 45 -20.15 -18.15 11.59
C ARG A 45 -20.74 -16.77 11.31
N GLY A 46 -19.90 -15.80 11.00
CA GLY A 46 -20.29 -14.39 11.00
C GLY A 46 -20.82 -13.87 9.67
N SER A 47 -20.31 -14.35 8.54
CA SER A 47 -20.55 -13.74 7.22
C SER A 47 -21.71 -14.40 6.46
N PRO A 48 -22.80 -13.68 6.14
CA PRO A 48 -23.90 -14.21 5.32
C PRO A 48 -23.46 -14.81 3.99
N ARG A 49 -22.52 -14.16 3.29
CA ARG A 49 -21.92 -14.63 2.05
C ARG A 49 -21.25 -15.97 2.25
N TYR A 50 -20.32 -16.06 3.20
CA TYR A 50 -19.53 -17.28 3.38
C TYR A 50 -20.36 -18.43 3.99
N ARG A 51 -21.41 -18.15 4.79
CA ARG A 51 -22.43 -19.15 5.14
C ARG A 51 -23.05 -19.83 3.92
N ARG A 52 -23.39 -19.05 2.89
CA ARG A 52 -23.93 -19.58 1.63
C ARG A 52 -22.88 -20.34 0.83
N VAL A 53 -21.66 -19.82 0.76
CA VAL A 53 -20.53 -20.48 0.05
C VAL A 53 -20.21 -21.84 0.68
N PHE A 54 -20.30 -21.95 2.00
CA PHE A 54 -19.97 -23.16 2.76
C PHE A 54 -21.18 -24.06 3.03
N ALA A 55 -22.37 -23.70 2.55
CA ALA A 55 -23.60 -24.42 2.86
C ALA A 55 -23.50 -25.90 2.46
N GLY A 56 -23.79 -26.79 3.40
CA GLY A 56 -23.73 -28.25 3.18
C GLY A 56 -22.31 -28.83 3.10
N ARG A 57 -21.27 -28.05 3.41
CA ARG A 57 -19.87 -28.48 3.39
C ARG A 57 -19.20 -28.17 4.72
N ASP A 58 -18.23 -28.99 5.12
CA ASP A 58 -17.40 -28.72 6.30
C ASP A 58 -16.38 -27.62 5.96
N PRO A 59 -16.43 -26.43 6.62
CA PRO A 59 -15.43 -25.38 6.48
C PRO A 59 -14.00 -25.89 6.52
N ALA A 60 -13.69 -26.79 7.45
CA ALA A 60 -12.32 -27.27 7.67
C ALA A 60 -11.78 -28.16 6.55
N ARG A 61 -12.65 -28.66 5.65
CA ARG A 61 -12.26 -29.57 4.56
C ARG A 61 -12.26 -28.91 3.19
N MET A 62 -12.69 -27.66 3.07
CA MET A 62 -12.69 -26.98 1.78
C MET A 62 -11.31 -26.55 1.36
N ARG A 63 -11.08 -26.64 0.05
CA ARG A 63 -9.88 -26.12 -0.58
C ARG A 63 -10.15 -24.72 -1.11
N LEU A 64 -9.13 -23.87 -1.10
CA LEU A 64 -9.23 -22.51 -1.64
C LEU A 64 -9.71 -22.53 -3.09
N GLU A 65 -9.18 -23.43 -3.92
CA GLU A 65 -9.48 -23.49 -5.35
C GLU A 65 -10.96 -23.78 -5.67
N GLU A 66 -11.72 -24.30 -4.70
CA GLU A 66 -13.15 -24.59 -4.83
C GLU A 66 -14.02 -23.36 -4.50
N LEU A 67 -13.42 -22.30 -3.96
CA LEU A 67 -14.12 -21.09 -3.56
C LEU A 67 -14.12 -20.05 -4.69
N PRO A 68 -15.23 -19.29 -4.84
CA PRO A 68 -15.33 -18.28 -5.87
C PRO A 68 -14.31 -17.16 -5.64
N VAL A 69 -13.77 -16.62 -6.74
CA VAL A 69 -12.94 -15.42 -6.71
C VAL A 69 -13.77 -14.24 -6.20
N ALA A 70 -13.26 -13.56 -5.17
CA ALA A 70 -13.90 -12.37 -4.63
C ALA A 70 -13.40 -11.12 -5.35
N ARG A 71 -14.31 -10.36 -5.95
CA ARG A 71 -13.96 -9.13 -6.66
C ARG A 71 -14.36 -7.90 -5.86
N LYS A 72 -13.47 -6.91 -5.82
CA LYS A 72 -13.65 -5.64 -5.12
C LYS A 72 -15.03 -5.00 -5.33
N ALA A 73 -15.45 -4.83 -6.59
CA ALA A 73 -16.72 -4.19 -6.93
C ALA A 73 -17.94 -4.93 -6.35
N GLU A 74 -17.91 -6.27 -6.35
CA GLU A 74 -18.96 -7.10 -5.78
C GLU A 74 -19.00 -6.97 -4.26
N LEU A 75 -17.83 -7.06 -3.61
CA LEU A 75 -17.71 -6.93 -2.16
C LEU A 75 -18.13 -5.54 -1.67
N MET A 76 -17.83 -4.47 -2.40
CA MET A 76 -18.27 -3.12 -2.02
C MET A 76 -19.76 -2.93 -2.24
N ARG A 77 -20.34 -3.49 -3.31
CA ARG A 77 -21.79 -3.42 -3.56
C ARG A 77 -22.60 -4.14 -2.48
N HIS A 78 -22.10 -5.28 -2.01
CA HIS A 78 -22.75 -6.12 -1.01
C HIS A 78 -21.98 -6.15 0.30
N PHE A 79 -21.51 -4.99 0.78
CA PHE A 79 -20.57 -4.90 1.91
C PHE A 79 -21.03 -5.64 3.17
N SER A 80 -22.26 -5.40 3.62
CA SER A 80 -22.82 -6.02 4.83
C SER A 80 -23.03 -7.53 4.70
N ASP A 81 -23.01 -8.09 3.48
CA ASP A 81 -23.17 -9.52 3.27
C ASP A 81 -21.90 -10.32 3.57
N TRP A 82 -20.72 -9.71 3.54
CA TRP A 82 -19.47 -10.47 3.63
C TRP A 82 -18.63 -10.18 4.87
N VAL A 83 -18.82 -9.03 5.52
CA VAL A 83 -18.28 -8.77 6.87
C VAL A 83 -18.93 -9.68 7.91
N THR A 84 -18.26 -9.92 9.03
CA THR A 84 -18.75 -10.84 10.08
C THR A 84 -19.43 -10.15 11.25
N ASP A 85 -19.31 -8.82 11.40
CA ASP A 85 -20.03 -8.04 12.41
C ASP A 85 -21.16 -7.22 11.73
N PRO A 86 -22.45 -7.47 12.08
CA PRO A 86 -23.58 -6.77 11.47
C PRO A 86 -23.66 -5.28 11.83
N ALA A 87 -22.92 -4.80 12.84
CA ALA A 87 -22.82 -3.37 13.14
C ALA A 87 -22.01 -2.59 12.08
N LEU A 88 -21.31 -3.28 11.18
CA LEU A 88 -20.54 -2.66 10.11
C LEU A 88 -21.41 -2.39 8.87
N ALA A 89 -21.62 -1.11 8.60
CA ALA A 89 -22.32 -0.64 7.40
C ALA A 89 -21.42 0.27 6.57
N LEU A 90 -21.36 0.05 5.25
CA LEU A 90 -20.48 0.79 4.35
C LEU A 90 -20.75 2.31 4.37
N GLY A 91 -22.02 2.72 4.47
CA GLY A 91 -22.39 4.13 4.55
C GLY A 91 -21.82 4.82 5.79
N GLU A 92 -21.93 4.19 6.96
CA GLU A 92 -21.37 4.67 8.22
C GLU A 92 -19.85 4.76 8.15
N LEU A 93 -19.20 3.71 7.66
CA LEU A 93 -17.75 3.65 7.52
C LEU A 93 -17.24 4.74 6.57
N ARG A 94 -17.94 4.97 5.45
CA ARG A 94 -17.61 6.06 4.51
C ARG A 94 -17.73 7.44 5.16
N ARG A 95 -18.76 7.68 5.97
CA ARG A 95 -18.88 8.93 6.74
C ARG A 95 -17.76 9.08 7.77
N PHE A 96 -17.38 7.98 8.42
CA PHE A 96 -16.30 7.96 9.41
C PHE A 96 -14.94 8.34 8.80
N ILE A 97 -14.58 7.72 7.67
CA ILE A 97 -13.29 7.98 7.00
C ILE A 97 -13.22 9.33 6.30
N ALA A 98 -14.36 9.90 5.90
CA ALA A 98 -14.43 11.20 5.24
C ALA A 98 -14.08 12.38 6.18
N ASP A 99 -14.07 12.16 7.50
CA ASP A 99 -13.64 13.13 8.49
C ASP A 99 -12.17 12.87 8.89
N PRO A 100 -11.22 13.74 8.49
CA PRO A 100 -9.80 13.59 8.85
C PRO A 100 -9.54 13.57 10.36
N GLY A 101 -10.44 14.14 11.18
CA GLY A 101 -10.36 14.10 12.64
C GLY A 101 -10.52 12.69 13.22
N ASN A 102 -10.96 11.72 12.40
CA ASN A 102 -11.07 10.31 12.76
C ASN A 102 -9.86 9.48 12.36
N ILE A 103 -8.82 10.06 11.76
CA ILE A 103 -7.55 9.34 11.54
C ILE A 103 -7.04 8.83 12.89
N ALA A 104 -6.62 7.56 12.92
CA ALA A 104 -6.20 6.81 14.10
C ALA A 104 -7.27 6.55 15.19
N ARG A 105 -8.49 7.06 15.05
CA ARG A 105 -9.60 6.71 15.95
C ARG A 105 -10.21 5.37 15.58
N ALA A 106 -10.66 4.62 16.58
CA ALA A 106 -11.34 3.35 16.36
C ALA A 106 -12.84 3.57 16.09
N HIS A 107 -13.33 3.13 14.93
CA HIS A 107 -14.76 3.08 14.64
C HIS A 107 -15.45 2.10 15.60
N LEU A 108 -16.59 2.52 16.17
CA LEU A 108 -17.30 1.82 17.26
C LEU A 108 -16.40 1.50 18.48
N GLY A 109 -15.30 2.23 18.66
CA GLY A 109 -14.32 1.97 19.72
C GLY A 109 -13.54 0.66 19.58
N ARG A 110 -13.67 -0.04 18.44
CA ARG A 110 -13.16 -1.43 18.26
C ARG A 110 -12.32 -1.61 17.00
N TYR A 111 -12.65 -0.90 15.92
CA TYR A 111 -12.12 -1.20 14.59
C TYR A 111 -11.24 -0.08 14.05
N THR A 112 -10.07 -0.45 13.55
CA THR A 112 -9.28 0.43 12.69
C THR A 112 -9.88 0.36 11.29
N VAL A 113 -10.11 1.50 10.66
CA VAL A 113 -10.70 1.57 9.32
C VAL A 113 -9.75 2.36 8.43
N TRP A 114 -9.65 1.99 7.16
CA TRP A 114 -8.96 2.76 6.14
C TRP A 114 -9.55 2.49 4.76
N GLU A 115 -9.22 3.34 3.80
CA GLU A 115 -9.59 3.16 2.40
C GLU A 115 -8.41 2.80 1.49
N SER A 116 -8.72 2.19 0.35
CA SER A 116 -7.77 1.98 -0.74
C SER A 116 -7.61 3.23 -1.60
N SER A 117 -6.42 3.44 -2.17
CA SER A 117 -6.09 4.52 -3.12
C SER A 117 -6.70 4.33 -4.53
N GLY A 118 -7.98 3.95 -4.59
CA GLY A 118 -8.85 4.04 -5.78
C GLY A 118 -8.41 3.37 -7.08
N SER A 119 -7.25 2.69 -7.18
CA SER A 119 -6.57 2.35 -8.46
C SER A 119 -7.34 1.57 -9.51
N SER A 120 -8.47 1.00 -9.13
CA SER A 120 -9.38 0.24 -9.99
C SER A 120 -10.71 0.94 -10.27
N GLY A 121 -10.84 2.24 -9.94
CA GLY A 121 -11.99 3.10 -10.28
C GLY A 121 -12.97 3.42 -9.14
N GLU A 122 -12.90 2.74 -8.00
CA GLU A 122 -13.65 3.12 -6.78
C GLU A 122 -12.82 2.75 -5.54
N PRO A 123 -12.76 3.57 -4.47
CA PRO A 123 -12.13 3.17 -3.21
C PRO A 123 -12.90 2.03 -2.52
N ALA A 124 -12.16 1.02 -2.06
CA ALA A 124 -12.69 0.05 -1.10
C ALA A 124 -12.41 0.49 0.32
N VAL A 125 -13.32 0.15 1.22
CA VAL A 125 -13.17 0.38 2.66
C VAL A 125 -12.77 -0.92 3.34
N PHE A 126 -11.72 -0.87 4.14
CA PHE A 126 -11.21 -1.99 4.89
C PHE A 126 -11.28 -1.73 6.39
N VAL A 127 -11.72 -2.75 7.14
CA VAL A 127 -11.99 -2.72 8.57
C VAL A 127 -11.13 -3.80 9.21
N GLN A 128 -10.29 -3.41 10.15
CA GLN A 128 -9.37 -4.29 10.87
C GLN A 128 -9.77 -4.36 12.34
N GLU A 129 -9.79 -5.59 12.86
CA GLU A 129 -9.85 -5.83 14.29
C GLU A 129 -8.48 -5.74 14.95
N ALA A 130 -8.45 -5.57 16.27
CA ALA A 130 -7.21 -5.45 17.05
C ALA A 130 -6.23 -6.61 16.81
N ARG A 131 -6.75 -7.83 16.60
CA ARG A 131 -5.97 -9.02 16.25
C ARG A 131 -5.21 -8.84 14.93
N ALA A 132 -5.90 -8.42 13.87
CA ALA A 132 -5.27 -8.15 12.59
C ALA A 132 -4.22 -7.03 12.69
N MET A 133 -4.52 -5.99 13.46
CA MET A 133 -3.57 -4.91 13.71
C MET A 133 -2.31 -5.38 14.44
N GLY A 134 -2.43 -6.27 15.43
CA GLY A 134 -1.27 -6.87 16.11
C GLY A 134 -0.38 -7.68 15.15
N VAL A 135 -0.97 -8.35 14.15
CA VAL A 135 -0.22 -9.01 13.08
C VAL A 135 0.52 -8.00 12.22
N TYR A 136 -0.15 -6.93 11.76
CA TYR A 136 0.49 -5.92 10.92
C TYR A 136 1.64 -5.21 11.64
N ASP A 137 1.44 -4.82 12.89
CA ASP A 137 2.50 -4.20 13.72
C ASP A 137 3.70 -5.14 13.88
N ALA A 138 3.45 -6.43 14.17
CA ALA A 138 4.51 -7.43 14.33
C ALA A 138 5.28 -7.65 13.03
N LEU A 139 4.60 -7.73 11.89
CA LEU A 139 5.23 -7.85 10.58
C LEU A 139 6.07 -6.61 10.27
N GLU A 140 5.52 -5.39 10.39
CA GLU A 140 6.25 -4.15 10.13
C GLU A 140 7.45 -3.92 11.06
N ALA A 141 7.37 -4.38 12.32
CA ALA A 141 8.45 -4.27 13.29
C ALA A 141 9.58 -5.30 13.02
N LEU A 142 9.22 -6.54 12.72
CA LEU A 142 10.18 -7.66 12.71
C LEU A 142 10.65 -8.06 11.31
N ARG A 143 9.85 -7.83 10.27
CA ARG A 143 10.19 -8.13 8.87
C ARG A 143 10.95 -6.99 8.20
N ARG A 144 11.87 -6.38 8.95
CA ARG A 144 12.77 -5.35 8.45
C ARG A 144 14.08 -6.00 8.02
N PRO A 145 14.63 -5.68 6.85
CA PRO A 145 15.96 -6.18 6.52
C PRO A 145 16.97 -5.68 7.55
N VAL A 146 17.89 -6.55 7.93
CA VAL A 146 19.02 -6.17 8.79
C VAL A 146 20.10 -5.57 7.88
N LEU A 147 19.87 -4.34 7.41
CA LEU A 147 20.79 -3.67 6.48
C LEU A 147 22.07 -3.18 7.18
N ARG A 148 22.05 -3.01 8.51
CA ARG A 148 23.22 -2.66 9.34
C ARG A 148 23.30 -3.53 10.60
N PRO A 149 23.83 -4.77 10.51
CA PRO A 149 23.84 -5.73 11.62
C PRO A 149 24.55 -5.22 12.88
N LEU A 150 25.73 -4.60 12.73
CA LEU A 150 26.51 -4.07 13.85
C LEU A 150 25.75 -2.97 14.59
N GLN A 151 25.08 -2.09 13.85
CA GLN A 151 24.32 -0.98 14.43
C GLN A 151 23.08 -1.47 15.17
N ARG A 152 22.40 -2.47 14.62
CA ARG A 152 21.24 -3.08 15.27
C ARG A 152 21.63 -3.93 16.49
N TRP A 153 22.86 -4.43 16.55
CA TRP A 153 23.40 -5.04 17.75
C TRP A 153 23.68 -4.00 18.86
N LEU A 154 24.16 -2.81 18.49
CA LEU A 154 24.39 -1.69 19.43
C LEU A 154 23.10 -1.00 19.89
N ASP A 155 22.03 -1.07 19.09
CA ASP A 155 20.70 -0.54 19.40
C ASP A 155 19.62 -1.59 19.13
N PRO A 156 19.54 -2.66 19.94
CA PRO A 156 18.67 -3.81 19.69
C PRO A 156 17.18 -3.46 19.73
N TRP A 157 16.83 -2.35 20.36
CA TRP A 157 15.47 -1.85 20.49
C TRP A 157 15.15 -0.69 19.53
N GLY A 158 16.10 -0.29 18.66
CA GLY A 158 15.90 0.81 17.71
C GLY A 158 15.60 2.16 18.37
N LEU A 159 16.04 2.37 19.62
CA LEU A 159 15.73 3.57 20.39
C LEU A 159 16.41 4.83 19.82
N SER A 160 17.43 4.67 18.99
CA SER A 160 18.09 5.77 18.28
C SER A 160 17.43 6.10 16.93
N GLU A 161 16.45 5.31 16.48
CA GLU A 161 15.79 5.54 15.20
C GLU A 161 14.82 6.71 15.26
N ARG A 162 14.93 7.61 14.29
CA ARG A 162 13.93 8.63 13.96
C ARG A 162 13.39 8.34 12.57
N MET A 163 12.11 8.03 12.47
CA MET A 163 11.44 7.62 11.24
C MET A 163 10.57 8.74 10.69
N ALA A 164 10.82 9.14 9.46
CA ALA A 164 9.92 9.99 8.69
C ALA A 164 9.16 9.12 7.68
N PHE A 165 7.83 9.16 7.70
CA PHE A 165 7.00 8.64 6.63
C PHE A 165 6.61 9.79 5.70
N VAL A 166 7.03 9.75 4.44
CA VAL A 166 6.64 10.72 3.41
C VAL A 166 5.61 10.09 2.50
N GLY A 167 4.36 10.54 2.59
CA GLY A 167 3.21 9.93 1.91
C GLY A 167 1.98 10.83 1.83
N ALA A 168 0.83 10.27 1.45
CA ALA A 168 -0.45 10.98 1.49
C ALA A 168 -0.99 11.00 2.94
N THR A 169 -0.80 12.10 3.66
CA THR A 169 -1.20 12.21 5.08
C THR A 169 -2.62 12.74 5.28
N GLY A 170 -3.25 13.30 4.25
CA GLY A 170 -4.60 13.88 4.35
C GLY A 170 -5.74 12.88 4.20
N GLY A 171 -5.51 11.74 3.53
CA GLY A 171 -6.53 10.71 3.32
C GLY A 171 -6.51 9.64 4.41
N HIS A 172 -7.62 8.92 4.56
CA HIS A 172 -7.78 7.83 5.54
C HIS A 172 -7.12 6.52 5.03
N PHE A 173 -5.87 6.63 4.59
CA PHE A 173 -5.10 5.54 4.00
C PHE A 173 -4.41 4.67 5.06
N ALA A 174 -4.22 3.39 4.73
CA ALA A 174 -3.70 2.39 5.65
C ALA A 174 -2.36 2.80 6.32
N SER A 175 -1.42 3.38 5.57
CA SER A 175 -0.13 3.84 6.08
C SER A 175 -0.27 4.98 7.09
N THR A 176 -1.05 6.00 6.76
CA THR A 176 -1.30 7.17 7.62
C THR A 176 -2.04 6.77 8.89
N VAL A 177 -3.09 5.95 8.76
CA VAL A 177 -3.84 5.42 9.91
C VAL A 177 -2.95 4.57 10.80
N SER A 178 -2.09 3.70 10.23
CA SER A 178 -1.15 2.88 11.01
C SER A 178 -0.15 3.75 11.80
N VAL A 179 0.49 4.71 11.12
CA VAL A 179 1.48 5.62 11.72
C VAL A 179 0.86 6.44 12.85
N GLU A 180 -0.25 7.12 12.61
CA GLU A 180 -0.87 7.98 13.62
C GLU A 180 -1.42 7.17 14.81
N ARG A 181 -1.94 5.96 14.56
CA ARG A 181 -2.36 5.03 15.61
C ARG A 181 -1.18 4.63 16.49
N LEU A 182 -0.04 4.27 15.90
CA LEU A 182 1.16 3.92 16.67
C LEU A 182 1.66 5.11 17.50
N ARG A 183 1.60 6.33 16.97
CA ARG A 183 1.95 7.55 17.72
C ARG A 183 1.05 7.75 18.95
N GLN A 184 -0.24 7.46 18.84
CA GLN A 184 -1.19 7.55 19.96
C GLN A 184 -0.98 6.45 21.00
N LEU A 185 -0.68 5.21 20.57
CA LEU A 185 -0.45 4.08 21.47
C LEU A 185 0.89 4.16 22.20
N GLN A 186 1.89 4.81 21.59
CA GLN A 186 3.26 4.87 22.10
C GLN A 186 3.75 6.33 22.15
N PRO A 187 3.39 7.10 23.19
CA PRO A 187 3.76 8.51 23.30
C PRO A 187 5.28 8.75 23.22
N GLY A 188 6.11 7.81 23.69
CA GLY A 188 7.57 7.89 23.55
C GLY A 188 8.09 7.74 22.11
N LEU A 189 7.36 7.04 21.24
CA LEU A 189 7.65 6.94 19.80
C LEU A 189 7.13 8.16 19.02
N SER A 190 6.15 8.89 19.55
CA SER A 190 5.53 10.05 18.85
C SER A 190 6.52 11.17 18.52
N GLN A 191 7.58 11.33 19.32
CA GLN A 191 8.68 12.28 19.08
C GLN A 191 9.67 11.80 18.01
N ARG A 192 9.64 10.51 17.68
CA ARG A 192 10.57 9.83 16.78
C ARG A 192 9.92 9.33 15.49
N LEU A 193 8.60 9.43 15.37
CA LEU A 193 7.85 9.06 14.18
C LEU A 193 7.05 10.26 13.67
N ARG A 194 7.31 10.68 12.43
CA ARG A 194 6.64 11.83 11.80
C ARG A 194 6.09 11.48 10.43
N GLY A 195 4.79 11.69 10.22
CA GLY A 195 4.18 11.69 8.90
C GLY A 195 4.33 13.06 8.24
N LEU A 196 4.77 13.09 6.99
CA LEU A 196 4.94 14.28 6.17
C LEU A 196 4.24 14.09 4.83
N SER A 197 3.52 15.11 4.37
CA SER A 197 2.79 15.04 3.12
C SER A 197 3.73 15.20 1.93
N PHE A 198 3.59 14.38 0.88
CA PHE A 198 4.22 14.69 -0.42
C PHE A 198 3.41 15.70 -1.25
N LEU A 199 2.22 16.11 -0.78
CA LEU A 199 1.37 17.08 -1.48
C LEU A 199 1.82 18.52 -1.23
N GLN A 200 2.61 18.75 -0.18
CA GLN A 200 3.16 20.07 0.06
C GLN A 200 4.31 20.40 -0.90
N PRO A 201 4.62 21.68 -1.13
CA PRO A 201 5.75 22.07 -1.97
C PRO A 201 7.06 21.41 -1.53
N MET A 202 7.88 21.01 -2.50
CA MET A 202 9.13 20.27 -2.27
C MET A 202 10.08 20.97 -1.28
N GLU A 203 10.16 22.31 -1.31
CA GLU A 203 11.02 23.06 -0.39
C GLU A 203 10.54 22.97 1.07
N ALA A 204 9.22 23.02 1.28
CA ALA A 204 8.64 22.87 2.61
C ALA A 204 8.89 21.46 3.15
N LEU A 205 8.69 20.44 2.30
CA LEU A 205 8.99 19.05 2.64
C LEU A 205 10.48 18.86 3.01
N CYS A 206 11.39 19.43 2.23
CA CYS A 206 12.82 19.37 2.55
C CYS A 206 13.14 20.07 3.87
N ALA A 207 12.61 21.27 4.12
CA ALA A 207 12.82 22.01 5.35
C ALA A 207 12.32 21.24 6.59
N GLU A 208 11.15 20.58 6.51
CA GLU A 208 10.63 19.77 7.60
C GLU A 208 11.47 18.51 7.86
N LEU A 209 11.94 17.84 6.80
CA LEU A 209 12.85 16.70 6.91
C LEU A 209 14.17 17.12 7.55
N GLU A 210 14.73 18.26 7.15
CA GLU A 210 15.96 18.82 7.75
C GLU A 210 15.76 19.20 9.21
N ALA A 211 14.62 19.80 9.57
CA ALA A 211 14.33 20.13 10.97
C ALA A 211 14.18 18.88 11.85
N PHE A 212 13.64 17.80 11.29
CA PHE A 212 13.41 16.55 12.02
C PHE A 212 14.65 15.64 12.09
N GLN A 213 15.55 15.74 11.10
CA GLN A 213 16.74 14.88 10.95
C GLN A 213 16.41 13.38 11.07
N PRO A 214 15.55 12.80 10.22
CA PRO A 214 15.26 11.38 10.29
C PRO A 214 16.52 10.54 10.06
N THR A 215 16.57 9.37 10.67
CA THR A 215 17.56 8.33 10.37
C THR A 215 16.99 7.27 9.43
N VAL A 216 15.67 7.10 9.40
CA VAL A 216 14.95 6.19 8.50
C VAL A 216 13.91 6.98 7.72
N LEU A 217 13.90 6.83 6.41
CA LEU A 217 12.88 7.42 5.54
C LEU A 217 12.02 6.31 4.93
N ALA A 218 10.74 6.27 5.28
CA ALA A 218 9.75 5.39 4.66
C ALA A 218 8.92 6.19 3.64
N THR A 219 8.89 5.78 2.38
CA THR A 219 8.18 6.51 1.33
C THR A 219 7.90 5.64 0.09
N TYR A 220 7.43 6.26 -1.00
CA TYR A 220 7.23 5.61 -2.29
C TYR A 220 8.49 5.71 -3.15
N PRO A 221 8.81 4.72 -4.02
CA PRO A 221 9.93 4.79 -4.96
C PRO A 221 10.05 6.12 -5.71
N SER A 222 8.96 6.64 -6.27
CA SER A 222 8.96 7.93 -6.99
C SER A 222 9.36 9.10 -6.09
N ALA A 223 8.83 9.18 -4.87
CA ALA A 223 9.18 10.22 -3.89
C ALA A 223 10.63 10.10 -3.41
N ALA A 224 11.13 8.88 -3.18
CA ALA A 224 12.52 8.65 -2.81
C ALA A 224 13.50 9.18 -3.88
N VAL A 225 13.19 8.99 -5.16
CA VAL A 225 13.98 9.52 -6.28
C VAL A 225 13.99 11.06 -6.28
N LEU A 226 12.84 11.70 -6.06
CA LEU A 226 12.79 13.16 -5.99
C LEU A 226 13.62 13.70 -4.82
N LEU A 227 13.47 13.13 -3.63
CA LEU A 227 14.25 13.52 -2.44
C LEU A 227 15.74 13.28 -2.64
N ALA A 228 16.13 12.17 -3.28
CA ALA A 228 17.51 11.89 -3.65
C ALA A 228 18.09 12.95 -4.60
N ALA A 229 17.30 13.43 -5.56
CA ALA A 229 17.70 14.51 -6.44
C ALA A 229 17.87 15.85 -5.69
N GLN A 230 17.00 16.15 -4.71
CA GLN A 230 17.17 17.33 -3.84
C GLN A 230 18.43 17.23 -2.99
N HIS A 231 18.71 16.04 -2.45
CA HIS A 231 19.91 15.77 -1.65
C HIS A 231 21.19 15.96 -2.47
N ARG A 232 21.28 15.37 -3.68
CA ARG A 232 22.42 15.58 -4.59
C ARG A 232 22.63 17.04 -4.98
N ALA A 233 21.55 17.80 -5.09
CA ALA A 233 21.62 19.22 -5.40
C ALA A 233 21.95 20.10 -4.18
N GLY A 234 22.18 19.52 -2.99
CA GLY A 234 22.49 20.23 -1.75
C GLY A 234 21.31 21.01 -1.13
N ARG A 235 20.08 20.76 -1.63
CA ARG A 235 18.83 21.41 -1.19
C ARG A 235 18.09 20.62 -0.11
N LEU A 236 18.50 19.39 0.15
CA LEU A 236 18.06 18.56 1.26
C LEU A 236 19.31 18.02 1.98
N ARG A 237 19.41 18.23 3.29
CA ARG A 237 20.56 17.86 4.12
C ARG A 237 20.11 17.00 5.30
N VAL A 238 20.10 15.70 5.07
CA VAL A 238 19.73 14.68 6.06
C VAL A 238 20.73 13.55 6.05
N ASP A 239 21.03 12.98 7.21
CA ASP A 239 21.90 11.81 7.35
C ASP A 239 21.07 10.53 7.54
N LEU A 240 20.60 9.98 6.43
CA LEU A 240 19.77 8.78 6.43
C LEU A 240 20.66 7.53 6.62
N ARG A 241 20.23 6.65 7.52
CA ARG A 241 20.86 5.34 7.73
C ARG A 241 20.25 4.28 6.82
N GLU A 242 18.99 4.44 6.45
CA GLU A 242 18.21 3.49 5.67
C GLU A 242 16.98 4.15 5.03
N ILE A 243 16.59 3.66 3.85
CA ILE A 243 15.39 4.08 3.14
C ILE A 243 14.50 2.87 2.87
N TRP A 244 13.22 2.97 3.24
CA TRP A 244 12.20 1.96 2.96
C TRP A 244 11.23 2.47 1.92
N THR A 245 11.00 1.62 0.93
CA THR A 245 10.09 1.91 -0.18
C THR A 245 8.95 0.90 -0.23
N GLY A 246 7.78 1.33 -0.67
CA GLY A 246 6.63 0.45 -0.88
C GLY A 246 5.55 1.13 -1.72
N GLY A 247 4.52 0.37 -2.09
CA GLY A 247 3.35 0.88 -2.82
C GLY A 247 3.53 1.15 -4.32
N GLU A 248 4.76 1.18 -4.83
CA GLU A 248 5.09 1.26 -6.26
C GLU A 248 6.22 0.28 -6.61
N THR A 249 6.45 0.06 -7.90
CA THR A 249 7.58 -0.74 -8.38
C THR A 249 8.87 0.09 -8.25
N LEU A 250 9.91 -0.45 -7.60
CA LEU A 250 11.24 0.15 -7.55
C LEU A 250 12.14 -0.50 -8.61
N SER A 251 12.51 0.26 -9.64
CA SER A 251 13.42 -0.24 -10.67
C SER A 251 14.88 -0.33 -10.16
N PRO A 252 15.74 -1.20 -10.74
CA PRO A 252 17.15 -1.27 -10.38
C PRO A 252 17.90 0.06 -10.54
N ALA A 253 17.53 0.86 -11.55
CA ALA A 253 18.10 2.18 -11.78
C ALA A 253 17.70 3.19 -10.70
N GLN A 254 16.41 3.23 -10.33
CA GLN A 254 15.93 4.08 -9.23
C GLN A 254 16.59 3.68 -7.90
N ARG A 255 16.67 2.38 -7.61
CA ARG A 255 17.35 1.86 -6.40
C ARG A 255 18.80 2.33 -6.33
N THR A 256 19.54 2.16 -7.42
CA THR A 256 20.95 2.57 -7.53
C THR A 256 21.07 4.08 -7.32
N PHE A 257 20.25 4.87 -8.00
CA PHE A 257 20.25 6.31 -7.88
C PHE A 257 20.00 6.78 -6.44
N VAL A 258 18.95 6.26 -5.78
CA VAL A 258 18.61 6.65 -4.40
C VAL A 258 19.71 6.23 -3.42
N ARG A 259 20.17 4.98 -3.50
CA ARG A 259 21.25 4.44 -2.66
C ARG A 259 22.51 5.30 -2.76
N ASP A 260 22.95 5.60 -3.98
CA ASP A 260 24.18 6.35 -4.21
C ASP A 260 24.02 7.83 -3.84
N SER A 261 22.81 8.39 -3.93
CA SER A 261 22.53 9.78 -3.54
C SER A 261 22.61 10.02 -2.04
N PHE A 262 22.08 9.09 -1.25
CA PHE A 262 22.04 9.19 0.21
C PHE A 262 23.14 8.38 0.91
N ALA A 263 23.97 7.64 0.15
CA ALA A 263 24.99 6.73 0.67
C ALA A 263 24.45 5.73 1.73
N CYS A 264 23.20 5.29 1.56
CA CYS A 264 22.55 4.38 2.50
C CYS A 264 21.77 3.28 1.77
N PRO A 265 21.57 2.11 2.41
CA PRO A 265 20.85 1.00 1.81
C PRO A 265 19.36 1.34 1.63
N VAL A 266 18.80 0.83 0.53
CA VAL A 266 17.39 0.98 0.17
C VAL A 266 16.75 -0.41 0.21
N SER A 267 15.64 -0.53 0.92
CA SER A 267 14.81 -1.73 0.97
C SER A 267 13.45 -1.47 0.35
N GLN A 268 12.89 -2.50 -0.26
CA GLN A 268 11.53 -2.54 -0.74
C GLN A 268 10.65 -3.45 0.13
N SER A 269 9.41 -3.03 0.30
CA SER A 269 8.31 -3.83 0.82
C SER A 269 7.18 -3.86 -0.20
N TYR A 270 6.37 -4.92 -0.16
CA TYR A 270 5.14 -5.01 -0.93
C TYR A 270 3.97 -5.13 0.04
N GLY A 271 2.92 -4.36 -0.22
CA GLY A 271 1.74 -4.27 0.61
C GLY A 271 0.59 -3.66 -0.17
N ALA A 272 -0.61 -3.88 0.33
CA ALA A 272 -1.84 -3.36 -0.24
C ALA A 272 -2.80 -2.95 0.89
N SER A 273 -3.85 -2.19 0.59
CA SER A 273 -4.84 -1.80 1.60
C SER A 273 -5.59 -3.02 2.16
N GLU A 274 -5.65 -4.11 1.40
CA GLU A 274 -6.17 -5.40 1.78
C GLU A 274 -5.30 -6.14 2.83
N PHE A 275 -3.98 -5.90 2.80
CA PHE A 275 -2.99 -6.48 3.71
C PHE A 275 -1.72 -5.62 3.72
N LEU A 276 -1.49 -4.91 4.83
CA LEU A 276 -0.52 -3.81 4.91
C LEU A 276 0.91 -4.19 4.53
N SER A 277 1.38 -5.37 4.95
CA SER A 277 2.76 -5.84 4.73
C SER A 277 2.78 -7.27 4.15
N LEU A 278 2.52 -7.39 2.85
CA LEU A 278 2.48 -8.68 2.14
C LEU A 278 3.87 -9.31 2.06
N ALA A 279 4.91 -8.54 1.70
CA ALA A 279 6.25 -9.06 1.55
C ALA A 279 7.32 -8.05 1.95
N PHE A 280 8.49 -8.57 2.33
CA PHE A 280 9.62 -7.79 2.80
C PHE A 280 10.92 -8.22 2.13
N GLU A 281 11.79 -7.26 1.86
CA GLU A 281 13.11 -7.57 1.31
C GLU A 281 14.05 -8.08 2.41
N CYS A 282 14.79 -9.16 2.15
CA CYS A 282 15.84 -9.64 3.04
C CYS A 282 17.19 -8.99 2.73
N ARG A 283 18.22 -9.29 3.54
CA ARG A 283 19.59 -8.75 3.37
C ARG A 283 20.24 -9.05 2.00
N HIS A 284 19.74 -10.03 1.25
CA HIS A 284 20.23 -10.40 -0.08
C HIS A 284 19.44 -9.73 -1.23
N GLY A 285 18.47 -8.86 -0.90
CA GLY A 285 17.64 -8.19 -1.90
C GLY A 285 16.45 -9.01 -2.41
N ALA A 286 16.22 -10.22 -1.88
CA ALA A 286 15.08 -11.06 -2.25
C ALA A 286 13.83 -10.64 -1.46
N LEU A 287 12.69 -10.53 -2.15
CA LEU A 287 11.41 -10.13 -1.56
C LEU A 287 10.64 -11.37 -1.08
N HIS A 288 10.61 -11.60 0.23
CA HIS A 288 9.94 -12.75 0.85
C HIS A 288 8.49 -12.44 1.18
N LEU A 289 7.58 -13.29 0.73
CA LEU A 289 6.17 -13.26 1.09
C LEU A 289 6.00 -13.66 2.56
N ASN A 290 5.20 -12.91 3.32
CA ASN A 290 4.71 -13.30 4.65
C ASN A 290 3.65 -14.41 4.52
N SER A 291 4.06 -15.56 3.97
CA SER A 291 3.18 -16.68 3.61
C SER A 291 2.56 -17.38 4.81
N ASP A 292 3.06 -17.05 6.00
CA ASP A 292 2.51 -17.46 7.29
C ASP A 292 1.20 -16.70 7.61
N TRP A 293 0.98 -15.50 7.07
CA TRP A 293 -0.22 -14.69 7.32
C TRP A 293 -1.00 -14.28 6.06
N ALA A 294 -0.44 -14.47 4.88
CA ALA A 294 -1.09 -14.22 3.60
C ALA A 294 -0.89 -15.40 2.64
N ILE A 295 -1.93 -15.76 1.90
CA ILE A 295 -1.84 -16.71 0.80
C ILE A 295 -2.02 -15.93 -0.49
N LEU A 296 -1.06 -16.04 -1.40
CA LEU A 296 -1.14 -15.47 -2.74
C LEU A 296 -1.24 -16.61 -3.76
N GLU A 297 -2.19 -16.48 -4.68
CA GLU A 297 -2.44 -17.44 -5.75
C GLU A 297 -2.37 -16.68 -7.09
N PRO A 298 -1.21 -16.67 -7.78
CA PRO A 298 -1.14 -16.17 -9.14
C PRO A 298 -1.98 -17.06 -10.05
N VAL A 299 -2.89 -16.48 -10.81
CA VAL A 299 -3.86 -17.23 -11.62
C VAL A 299 -3.91 -16.78 -13.07
N ASP A 300 -4.29 -17.68 -13.97
CA ASP A 300 -4.60 -17.37 -15.37
C ASP A 300 -5.96 -16.65 -15.52
N ALA A 301 -6.34 -16.32 -16.77
CA ALA A 301 -7.61 -15.64 -17.06
C ALA A 301 -8.86 -16.45 -16.66
N GLN A 302 -8.72 -17.75 -16.42
CA GLN A 302 -9.77 -18.66 -15.98
C GLN A 302 -9.77 -18.84 -14.45
N GLY A 303 -8.88 -18.15 -13.72
CA GLY A 303 -8.79 -18.24 -12.26
C GLY A 303 -8.07 -19.49 -11.74
N ARG A 304 -7.32 -20.18 -12.61
CA ARG A 304 -6.54 -21.38 -12.25
C ARG A 304 -5.11 -20.98 -11.90
N ALA A 305 -4.54 -21.59 -10.86
CA ALA A 305 -3.18 -21.30 -10.42
C ALA A 305 -2.17 -21.57 -11.55
N VAL A 306 -1.18 -20.68 -11.68
CA VAL A 306 -0.04 -20.88 -12.59
C VAL A 306 1.16 -21.47 -11.84
N PRO A 307 2.05 -22.22 -12.52
CA PRO A 307 3.26 -22.75 -11.90
C PRO A 307 4.24 -21.66 -11.44
N ASP A 308 5.11 -22.01 -10.49
CA ASP A 308 6.24 -21.16 -10.08
C ASP A 308 7.09 -20.76 -11.29
N GLY A 309 7.62 -19.54 -11.24
CA GLY A 309 8.35 -18.89 -12.33
C GLY A 309 7.47 -18.25 -13.40
N GLN A 310 6.15 -18.49 -13.39
CA GLN A 310 5.21 -17.86 -14.33
C GLN A 310 4.39 -16.74 -13.67
N SER A 311 4.20 -15.65 -14.41
CA SER A 311 3.31 -14.57 -13.98
C SER A 311 1.89 -14.85 -14.47
N GLY A 312 0.93 -14.91 -13.54
CA GLY A 312 -0.50 -15.01 -13.86
C GLY A 312 -1.04 -13.75 -14.57
N CYS A 313 -2.34 -13.76 -14.90
CA CYS A 313 -3.06 -12.56 -15.34
C CYS A 313 -3.36 -11.61 -14.16
N THR A 314 -3.55 -12.17 -12.96
CA THR A 314 -3.75 -11.47 -11.69
C THR A 314 -3.30 -12.37 -10.54
N THR A 315 -3.36 -11.85 -9.31
CA THR A 315 -3.03 -12.56 -8.07
C THR A 315 -4.21 -12.48 -7.12
N LEU A 316 -4.64 -13.64 -6.62
CA LEU A 316 -5.67 -13.72 -5.59
C LEU A 316 -5.02 -13.71 -4.21
N LEU A 317 -5.61 -12.98 -3.27
CA LEU A 317 -5.19 -12.88 -1.88
C LEU A 317 -6.20 -13.56 -0.97
N THR A 318 -5.70 -14.39 -0.05
CA THR A 318 -6.41 -14.76 1.17
C THR A 318 -5.69 -14.18 2.39
N ASN A 319 -6.37 -13.30 3.12
CA ASN A 319 -5.86 -12.65 4.34
C ASN A 319 -6.19 -13.52 5.56
N LEU A 320 -5.17 -14.08 6.21
CA LEU A 320 -5.35 -14.98 7.36
C LEU A 320 -5.41 -14.25 8.71
N ALA A 321 -5.17 -12.94 8.74
CA ALA A 321 -5.07 -12.15 9.96
C ALA A 321 -6.42 -11.56 10.39
N ASN A 322 -7.25 -11.15 9.42
CA ASN A 322 -8.47 -10.39 9.67
C ASN A 322 -9.73 -11.25 9.54
N HIS A 323 -10.40 -11.51 10.66
CA HIS A 323 -11.64 -12.29 10.69
C HIS A 323 -12.89 -11.40 10.64
N VAL A 324 -12.79 -10.09 10.91
CA VAL A 324 -13.95 -9.19 10.82
C VAL A 324 -14.37 -8.94 9.37
N GLN A 325 -13.36 -8.91 8.49
CA GLN A 325 -13.52 -8.70 7.07
C GLN A 325 -12.75 -9.79 6.30
N PRO A 326 -13.31 -11.01 6.19
CA PRO A 326 -12.61 -12.17 5.64
C PRO A 326 -12.41 -12.03 4.13
N LEU A 327 -11.21 -11.59 3.73
CA LEU A 327 -10.79 -11.57 2.32
C LEU A 327 -10.26 -12.96 1.94
N ILE A 328 -11.07 -13.72 1.22
CA ILE A 328 -10.72 -15.07 0.71
C ILE A 328 -10.75 -15.03 -0.82
N ARG A 329 -9.64 -15.43 -1.46
CA ARG A 329 -9.44 -15.39 -2.92
C ARG A 329 -9.83 -14.04 -3.54
N TYR A 330 -9.44 -12.96 -2.88
CA TYR A 330 -9.67 -11.60 -3.32
C TYR A 330 -8.74 -11.23 -4.47
N ASP A 331 -9.29 -10.78 -5.60
CA ASP A 331 -8.50 -10.32 -6.75
C ASP A 331 -7.80 -8.98 -6.44
N LEU A 332 -6.48 -9.03 -6.18
CA LEU A 332 -5.66 -7.84 -5.91
C LEU A 332 -5.46 -6.95 -7.15
N GLY A 333 -5.58 -7.54 -8.33
CA GLY A 333 -5.22 -6.91 -9.60
C GLY A 333 -3.71 -6.70 -9.81
N ASP A 334 -2.85 -7.09 -8.86
CA ASP A 334 -1.39 -7.10 -9.03
C ASP A 334 -0.94 -8.44 -9.61
N ARG A 335 0.20 -8.45 -10.31
CA ARG A 335 0.79 -9.66 -10.88
C ARG A 335 2.02 -10.06 -10.08
N VAL A 336 1.90 -11.17 -9.36
CA VAL A 336 2.96 -11.74 -8.55
C VAL A 336 3.48 -13.01 -9.23
N THR A 337 4.79 -13.20 -9.20
CA THR A 337 5.44 -14.42 -9.68
C THR A 337 6.25 -15.00 -8.52
N PHE A 338 6.00 -16.27 -8.17
CA PHE A 338 6.83 -17.01 -7.23
C PHE A 338 8.12 -17.44 -7.90
N LEU A 339 9.25 -17.27 -7.22
CA LEU A 339 10.54 -17.75 -7.70
C LEU A 339 10.76 -19.19 -7.20
N PRO A 340 11.14 -20.13 -8.09
CA PRO A 340 11.31 -21.53 -7.73
C PRO A 340 12.55 -21.78 -6.85
N THR A 341 13.47 -20.81 -6.79
CA THR A 341 14.76 -20.96 -6.13
C THR A 341 14.69 -20.48 -4.68
N PRO A 342 15.12 -21.29 -3.69
CA PRO A 342 15.27 -20.84 -2.32
C PRO A 342 16.24 -19.66 -2.20
N CYS A 343 15.99 -18.76 -1.26
CA CYS A 343 16.90 -17.64 -1.01
C CYS A 343 18.14 -18.09 -0.22
N ALA A 344 19.30 -17.55 -0.57
CA ALA A 344 20.55 -17.72 0.19
C ALA A 344 20.49 -17.11 1.62
N CYS A 345 19.43 -16.39 1.98
CA CYS A 345 19.26 -15.83 3.32
C CYS A 345 19.00 -16.90 4.40
N GLY A 346 18.56 -18.09 3.99
CA GLY A 346 18.19 -19.21 4.87
C GLY A 346 16.71 -19.25 5.28
N SER A 347 15.91 -18.26 4.89
CA SER A 347 14.47 -18.27 5.16
C SER A 347 13.73 -19.21 4.21
N HIS A 348 12.79 -19.98 4.76
CA HIS A 348 11.90 -20.87 4.01
C HIS A 348 10.63 -20.17 3.50
N LEU A 349 10.46 -18.87 3.77
CA LEU A 349 9.37 -18.10 3.18
C LEU A 349 9.57 -17.97 1.66
N PRO A 350 8.51 -18.11 0.85
CA PRO A 350 8.61 -18.01 -0.60
C PRO A 350 9.15 -16.65 -1.05
N VAL A 351 9.97 -16.65 -2.09
CA VAL A 351 10.44 -15.43 -2.74
C VAL A 351 9.52 -15.09 -3.89
N ILE A 352 9.14 -13.83 -3.99
CA ILE A 352 8.26 -13.33 -5.05
C ILE A 352 8.89 -12.17 -5.81
N THR A 353 8.41 -11.96 -7.03
CA THR A 353 8.55 -10.69 -7.74
C THR A 353 7.16 -10.12 -7.98
N VAL A 354 7.06 -8.79 -7.99
CA VAL A 354 5.79 -8.08 -8.12
C VAL A 354 5.88 -7.15 -9.31
N SER A 355 4.96 -7.31 -10.25
CA SER A 355 4.66 -6.33 -11.28
C SER A 355 3.44 -5.55 -10.82
N GLY A 356 3.67 -4.39 -10.19
CA GLY A 356 2.65 -3.52 -9.60
C GLY A 356 2.42 -2.23 -10.41
N ARG A 357 2.06 -1.12 -9.76
CA ARG A 357 1.93 0.18 -10.44
C ARG A 357 3.28 0.65 -10.99
N ASP A 358 3.25 1.25 -12.17
CA ASP A 358 4.40 1.74 -12.94
C ASP A 358 4.02 3.08 -13.61
N ASP A 359 3.58 4.04 -12.79
CA ASP A 359 3.15 5.37 -13.26
C ASP A 359 4.34 6.32 -13.39
N ASP A 360 4.32 7.18 -14.41
CA ASP A 360 5.42 8.12 -14.67
C ASP A 360 5.34 9.36 -13.77
N THR A 361 6.51 9.82 -13.30
CA THR A 361 6.62 11.12 -12.64
C THR A 361 6.54 12.24 -13.66
N LEU A 362 5.62 13.19 -13.47
CA LEU A 362 5.46 14.34 -14.36
C LEU A 362 6.68 15.27 -14.25
N ARG A 363 7.11 15.82 -15.38
CA ARG A 363 8.22 16.79 -15.46
C ARG A 363 7.75 18.05 -16.18
N LEU A 364 7.16 18.97 -15.43
CA LEU A 364 6.52 20.18 -15.96
C LEU A 364 7.50 21.36 -15.96
N ALA A 365 7.27 22.32 -16.85
CA ALA A 365 8.01 23.57 -16.83
C ALA A 365 7.55 24.43 -15.64
N GLY A 366 8.50 24.89 -14.84
CA GLY A 366 8.21 25.80 -13.72
C GLY A 366 8.01 27.25 -14.15
N ASP A 367 7.74 28.11 -13.18
CA ASP A 367 7.73 29.55 -13.33
C ASP A 367 9.15 30.17 -13.28
N ARG A 368 9.25 31.50 -13.43
CA ARG A 368 10.52 32.22 -13.54
C ARG A 368 11.41 31.96 -12.31
N GLY A 369 12.44 31.12 -12.49
CA GLY A 369 13.39 30.70 -11.44
C GLY A 369 13.45 29.19 -11.20
N ARG A 370 12.43 28.43 -11.66
CA ARG A 370 12.39 26.96 -11.57
C ARG A 370 12.34 26.37 -12.98
N ALA A 371 13.45 25.79 -13.43
CA ALA A 371 13.53 25.19 -14.76
C ALA A 371 12.55 24.01 -14.94
N CYS A 372 12.29 23.24 -13.87
CA CYS A 372 11.44 22.07 -13.89
C CYS A 372 10.76 21.84 -12.54
N VAL A 373 9.48 21.47 -12.57
CA VAL A 373 8.69 21.03 -11.43
C VAL A 373 8.36 19.55 -11.65
N GLN A 374 8.79 18.72 -10.70
CA GLN A 374 8.53 17.28 -10.74
C GLN A 374 7.42 16.92 -9.78
N VAL A 375 6.42 16.17 -10.25
CA VAL A 375 5.24 15.82 -9.46
C VAL A 375 5.08 14.32 -9.44
N VAL A 376 5.03 13.74 -8.22
CA VAL A 376 4.90 12.29 -8.05
C VAL A 376 3.54 11.80 -8.54
N PRO A 377 3.46 10.62 -9.19
CA PRO A 377 2.21 10.11 -9.74
C PRO A 377 1.12 9.90 -8.68
N LEU A 378 1.53 9.51 -7.47
CA LEU A 378 0.60 9.28 -6.38
C LEU A 378 0.00 10.59 -5.85
N ALA A 379 0.70 11.73 -5.97
CA ALA A 379 0.14 13.05 -5.65
C ALA A 379 -0.96 13.43 -6.63
N VAL A 380 -0.71 13.25 -7.93
CA VAL A 380 -1.72 13.44 -8.98
C VAL A 380 -2.94 12.57 -8.71
N SER A 381 -2.72 11.28 -8.41
CA SER A 381 -3.80 10.36 -8.10
C SER A 381 -4.60 10.82 -6.88
N THR A 382 -3.92 11.18 -5.80
CA THR A 382 -4.59 11.64 -4.56
C THR A 382 -5.45 12.88 -4.81
N VAL A 383 -4.95 13.86 -5.57
CA VAL A 383 -5.67 15.10 -5.89
C VAL A 383 -6.90 14.85 -6.77
N LEU A 384 -6.78 14.00 -7.78
CA LEU A 384 -7.91 13.66 -8.67
C LEU A 384 -8.96 12.80 -7.95
N GLU A 385 -8.53 11.90 -7.07
CA GLU A 385 -9.43 11.09 -6.24
C GLU A 385 -10.18 11.94 -5.21
N ASP A 386 -9.52 12.93 -4.60
CA ASP A 386 -10.17 13.93 -3.75
C ASP A 386 -11.17 14.80 -4.56
N ALA A 387 -10.97 14.96 -5.86
CA ALA A 387 -11.95 15.57 -6.76
C ALA A 387 -13.14 14.63 -7.11
N GLY A 388 -13.11 13.38 -6.63
CA GLY A 388 -14.10 12.35 -6.96
C GLY A 388 -13.88 11.66 -8.30
N LEU A 389 -12.74 11.90 -8.98
CA LEU A 389 -12.40 11.27 -10.25
C LEU A 389 -11.41 10.11 -10.04
N PHE A 390 -11.94 8.90 -9.93
CA PHE A 390 -11.15 7.69 -9.66
C PHE A 390 -10.76 6.90 -10.93
N ASP A 391 -11.62 6.93 -11.96
CA ASP A 391 -11.35 6.36 -13.27
C ASP A 391 -10.75 7.44 -14.17
N PHE A 392 -9.43 7.56 -14.16
CA PHE A 392 -8.72 8.53 -14.97
C PHE A 392 -7.41 7.99 -15.55
N GLN A 393 -6.96 8.65 -16.60
CA GLN A 393 -5.60 8.57 -17.12
C GLN A 393 -5.14 9.96 -17.53
N LEU A 394 -3.98 10.38 -17.01
CA LEU A 394 -3.32 11.65 -17.28
C LEU A 394 -2.08 11.41 -18.13
N VAL A 395 -1.99 12.08 -19.27
CA VAL A 395 -0.85 11.98 -20.19
C VAL A 395 -0.17 13.33 -20.29
N GLN A 396 1.14 13.39 -20.04
CA GLN A 396 1.95 14.55 -20.36
C GLN A 396 2.33 14.54 -21.84
N GLU A 397 1.78 15.48 -22.60
CA GLU A 397 2.03 15.62 -24.04
C GLU A 397 3.14 16.63 -24.34
N GLY A 398 3.48 17.50 -23.38
CA GLY A 398 4.58 18.45 -23.49
C GLY A 398 4.96 19.07 -22.15
N PRO A 399 5.92 20.03 -22.12
CA PRO A 399 6.40 20.63 -20.87
C PRO A 399 5.32 21.38 -20.06
N ARG A 400 4.24 21.80 -20.71
CA ARG A 400 3.10 22.52 -20.09
C ARG A 400 1.74 21.94 -20.51
N GLU A 401 1.72 20.81 -21.21
CA GLU A 401 0.51 20.25 -21.83
C GLU A 401 0.18 18.90 -21.20
N LEU A 402 -1.01 18.79 -20.63
CA LEU A 402 -1.54 17.58 -20.03
C LEU A 402 -2.89 17.20 -20.67
N LEU A 403 -3.11 15.92 -20.87
CA LEU A 403 -4.39 15.35 -21.31
C LEU A 403 -4.96 14.46 -20.19
N LEU A 404 -6.02 14.94 -19.53
CA LEU A 404 -6.80 14.19 -18.56
C LEU A 404 -7.95 13.46 -19.25
N THR A 405 -8.02 12.15 -19.08
CA THR A 405 -9.06 11.33 -19.70
C THR A 405 -9.77 10.47 -18.68
N THR A 406 -11.03 10.10 -18.95
CA THR A 406 -11.86 9.22 -18.12
C THR A 406 -12.71 8.31 -19.00
N GLY A 407 -13.07 7.12 -18.50
CA GLY A 407 -14.05 6.23 -19.12
C GLY A 407 -15.50 6.63 -18.87
N LEU A 408 -15.76 7.64 -18.03
CA LEU A 408 -17.11 8.16 -17.81
C LEU A 408 -17.73 8.69 -19.12
N HIS A 409 -19.03 8.42 -19.30
CA HIS A 409 -19.83 8.88 -20.43
C HIS A 409 -21.05 9.70 -19.99
N GLY A 410 -21.58 10.52 -20.90
CA GLY A 410 -22.84 11.23 -20.73
C GLY A 410 -22.78 12.41 -19.75
N ARG A 411 -23.94 12.79 -19.20
CA ARG A 411 -24.13 14.04 -18.43
C ARG A 411 -23.30 14.13 -17.14
N ARG A 412 -22.74 13.02 -16.64
CA ARG A 412 -21.90 12.98 -15.43
C ARG A 412 -20.40 13.15 -15.72
N ALA A 413 -19.95 12.97 -16.96
CA ALA A 413 -18.53 12.97 -17.29
C ALA A 413 -17.92 14.39 -17.27
N GLN A 414 -18.62 15.36 -17.87
CA GLN A 414 -18.09 16.72 -17.98
C GLN A 414 -17.91 17.42 -16.62
N PRO A 415 -18.89 17.41 -15.70
CA PRO A 415 -18.71 18.02 -14.38
C PRO A 415 -17.58 17.37 -13.55
N ALA A 416 -17.43 16.05 -13.65
CA ALA A 416 -16.36 15.33 -12.96
C ALA A 416 -14.97 15.71 -13.50
N LEU A 417 -14.83 15.80 -14.84
CA LEU A 417 -13.61 16.25 -15.48
C LEU A 417 -13.28 17.71 -15.15
N ASP A 418 -14.26 18.59 -15.12
CA ASP A 418 -14.05 20.01 -14.81
C ASP A 418 -13.60 20.21 -13.36
N GLY A 419 -14.27 19.59 -12.38
CA GLY A 419 -13.85 19.66 -10.99
C GLY A 419 -12.46 19.05 -10.76
N ALA A 420 -12.16 17.93 -11.43
CA ALA A 420 -10.85 17.31 -11.37
C ALA A 420 -9.75 18.16 -12.01
N ARG A 421 -10.04 18.79 -13.16
CA ARG A 421 -9.15 19.74 -13.83
C ARG A 421 -8.83 20.93 -12.94
N GLU A 422 -9.85 21.52 -12.31
CA GLU A 422 -9.68 22.68 -11.43
C GLU A 422 -8.81 22.35 -10.21
N LYS A 423 -9.11 21.25 -9.51
CA LYS A 423 -8.29 20.80 -8.37
C LYS A 423 -6.85 20.49 -8.78
N LEU A 424 -6.66 19.76 -9.88
CA LEU A 424 -5.32 19.45 -10.38
C LEU A 424 -4.56 20.72 -10.79
N GLN A 425 -5.22 21.68 -11.44
CA GLN A 425 -4.59 22.92 -11.85
C GLN A 425 -4.18 23.79 -10.65
N ALA A 426 -5.03 23.86 -9.61
CA ALA A 426 -4.72 24.54 -8.36
C ALA A 426 -3.51 23.89 -7.66
N PHE A 427 -3.51 22.56 -7.55
CA PHE A 427 -2.39 21.81 -6.99
C PHE A 427 -1.08 22.07 -7.76
N LEU A 428 -1.09 21.96 -9.10
CA LEU A 428 0.10 22.22 -9.92
C LEU A 428 0.60 23.66 -9.78
N TRP A 429 -0.31 24.63 -9.63
CA TRP A 429 0.04 26.01 -9.35
C TRP A 429 0.79 26.16 -8.03
N GLU A 430 0.32 25.52 -6.97
CA GLU A 430 0.98 25.50 -5.65
C GLU A 430 2.37 24.83 -5.69
N GLN A 431 2.54 23.82 -6.55
CA GLN A 431 3.86 23.21 -6.80
C GLN A 431 4.81 24.10 -7.63
N GLY A 432 4.34 25.26 -8.12
CA GLY A 432 5.12 26.18 -8.95
C GLY A 432 5.09 25.89 -10.46
N ALA A 433 4.27 24.93 -10.91
CA ALA A 433 4.06 24.64 -12.33
C ALA A 433 2.95 25.54 -12.92
N ARG A 434 3.22 26.85 -12.99
CA ARG A 434 2.24 27.83 -13.49
C ARG A 434 2.10 27.77 -15.00
N GLY A 435 0.87 27.96 -15.50
CA GLY A 435 0.58 27.98 -16.93
C GLY A 435 0.64 26.60 -17.60
N VAL A 436 0.31 25.55 -16.83
CA VAL A 436 0.03 24.22 -17.38
C VAL A 436 -1.40 24.20 -17.92
N HIS A 437 -1.56 23.73 -19.14
CA HIS A 437 -2.83 23.55 -19.82
C HIS A 437 -3.27 22.08 -19.71
N ILE A 438 -4.47 21.87 -19.17
CA ILE A 438 -5.05 20.53 -18.96
C ILE A 438 -6.25 20.38 -19.88
N ARG A 439 -6.09 19.59 -20.94
CA ARG A 439 -7.19 19.20 -21.85
C ARG A 439 -7.93 18.01 -21.26
N CYS A 440 -9.25 17.96 -21.41
CA CYS A 440 -10.09 16.89 -20.87
C CYS A 440 -10.78 16.11 -21.98
N ARG A 441 -10.84 14.77 -21.86
CA ARG A 441 -11.57 13.90 -22.80
C ARG A 441 -12.31 12.78 -22.07
N SER A 442 -13.63 12.72 -22.24
CA SER A 442 -14.50 11.65 -21.73
C SER A 442 -14.58 10.45 -22.68
N GLY A 443 -15.01 9.30 -22.16
CA GLY A 443 -15.23 8.08 -22.93
C GLY A 443 -13.97 7.43 -23.50
N ALA A 444 -12.81 7.72 -22.90
CA ALA A 444 -11.55 7.13 -23.30
C ALA A 444 -11.33 5.79 -22.59
N VAL A 445 -10.86 4.78 -23.33
CA VAL A 445 -10.42 3.52 -22.73
C VAL A 445 -9.02 3.71 -22.17
N ALA A 446 -8.88 3.54 -20.85
CA ALA A 446 -7.60 3.70 -20.17
C ALA A 446 -6.59 2.61 -20.61
N ARG A 447 -5.36 3.02 -20.91
CA ARG A 447 -4.26 2.10 -21.21
C ARG A 447 -3.82 1.35 -19.94
N ARG A 448 -3.65 0.03 -20.05
CA ARG A 448 -3.11 -0.80 -18.97
C ARG A 448 -1.59 -0.93 -19.11
N GLY A 449 -0.89 -0.82 -17.98
CA GLY A 449 0.55 -1.02 -17.89
C GLY A 449 0.93 -2.50 -17.88
N ARG A 450 2.23 -2.78 -17.71
CA ARG A 450 2.80 -4.14 -17.69
C ARG A 450 2.22 -5.05 -16.59
N SER A 451 1.78 -4.45 -15.49
CA SER A 451 1.10 -5.12 -14.37
C SER A 451 -0.36 -5.48 -14.65
N GLY A 452 -0.95 -5.03 -15.75
CA GLY A 452 -2.38 -5.18 -16.01
C GLY A 452 -3.26 -4.17 -15.26
N LYS A 453 -2.72 -3.40 -14.31
CA LYS A 453 -3.40 -2.21 -13.76
C LYS A 453 -3.36 -1.06 -14.76
N ILE A 454 -4.32 -0.14 -14.65
CA ILE A 454 -4.32 1.09 -15.44
C ILE A 454 -3.07 1.89 -15.06
N GLN A 455 -2.28 2.26 -16.07
CA GLN A 455 -1.20 3.22 -15.89
C GLN A 455 -1.84 4.61 -15.90
N ARG A 456 -1.96 5.21 -14.73
CA ARG A 456 -2.77 6.41 -14.49
C ARG A 456 -2.06 7.69 -14.86
N VAL A 457 -0.75 7.71 -14.76
CA VAL A 457 0.06 8.87 -15.14
C VAL A 457 1.14 8.40 -16.12
N MET A 458 1.21 9.05 -17.27
CA MET A 458 2.12 8.68 -18.35
C MET A 458 2.79 9.93 -18.91
N THR A 459 4.03 9.78 -19.32
CA THR A 459 4.72 10.75 -20.19
C THR A 459 4.67 10.24 -21.62
N ALA A 460 4.31 11.10 -22.58
CA ALA A 460 4.38 10.73 -23.98
C ALA A 460 5.86 10.41 -24.31
N ALA A 461 6.12 9.20 -24.81
CA ALA A 461 7.44 8.84 -25.28
C ALA A 461 7.85 9.82 -26.39
N HIS A 462 8.97 10.51 -26.19
CA HIS A 462 9.64 11.29 -27.23
C HIS A 462 10.36 10.37 -28.22
#